data_AF-A0A960F7M0-F1
#
_entry.id   AF-A0A960F7M0-F1
#
_cell.length_a   1.000
_cell.length_b   1.000
_cell.length_c   1.000
_cell.angle_alpha   90.00
_cell.angle_beta   90.00
_cell.angle_gamma   90.00
#
_symmetry.space_group_name_H-M   'P 1'
#
loop_
_entity.id
_entity.type
_entity.pdbx_description
1 polymer ?
#
loop_
_entity_poly.entity_id
_entity_poly.type
_entity_poly.pdbx_seq_one_letter_code
_entity_poly.pdbx_strand_id
1 'polypeptide(L)'
;MARALDPTASNRARLWQGALGRIGEPSLRVYDCRHAAATTWLRAGVPLGEVARRLGHSVELLVATYVGAIEGDEALANERIQATIGGQR
;
A
#
# COMPACT_ATOMS: atom_id res chain seq x y z
N MET A 1 1.04 29.69 12.14
CA MET A 1 1.34 28.46 12.92
C MET A 1 0.04 27.70 13.15
N ALA A 2 -0.37 26.86 12.20
CA ALA A 2 -1.63 26.12 12.29
C ALA A 2 -1.49 25.01 13.34
N ARG A 3 -2.25 25.14 14.44
CA ARG A 3 -2.38 24.15 15.49
C ARG A 3 -2.94 22.86 14.88
N ALA A 4 -2.18 21.77 14.97
CA ALA A 4 -2.66 20.45 14.57
C ALA A 4 -3.93 20.14 15.38
N LEU A 5 -5.07 20.13 14.71
CA LEU A 5 -6.30 19.59 15.24
C LEU A 5 -6.05 18.09 15.39
N ASP A 6 -5.82 17.63 16.62
CA ASP A 6 -5.86 16.21 16.91
C ASP A 6 -7.35 15.81 16.93
N PRO A 7 -7.89 15.22 15.84
CA PRO A 7 -9.33 15.14 15.69
C PRO A 7 -9.84 14.01 16.58
N THR A 8 -10.72 14.36 17.52
CA THR A 8 -11.58 13.38 18.20
C THR A 8 -12.26 12.47 17.18
N ALA A 9 -12.68 11.27 17.59
CA ALA A 9 -13.28 10.28 16.68
C ALA A 9 -14.42 10.87 15.81
N SER A 10 -15.25 11.74 16.39
CA SER A 10 -16.31 12.46 15.66
C SER A 10 -15.79 13.46 14.62
N ASN A 11 -14.63 14.09 14.83
CA ASN A 11 -14.02 14.97 13.84
C ASN A 11 -13.42 14.19 12.67
N ARG A 12 -12.86 12.98 12.91
CA ARG A 12 -12.29 12.15 11.83
C ARG A 12 -13.34 11.74 10.79
N ALA A 13 -14.50 11.27 11.23
CA ALA A 13 -15.58 10.86 10.32
C ALA A 13 -16.06 12.04 9.46
N ARG A 14 -16.20 13.22 10.06
CA ARG A 14 -16.66 14.43 9.35
C ARG A 14 -15.62 14.95 8.35
N LEU A 15 -14.34 14.96 8.74
CA LEU A 15 -13.24 15.33 7.84
C LEU A 15 -13.10 14.33 6.68
N TRP A 16 -13.25 13.04 6.95
CA TRP A 16 -13.24 11.99 5.93
C TRP A 16 -14.36 12.21 4.91
N GLN A 17 -15.61 12.33 5.36
CA GLN A 17 -16.74 12.56 4.46
C GLN A 17 -16.63 13.88 3.69
N GLY A 18 -16.10 14.94 4.32
CA GLY A 18 -15.82 16.19 3.64
C GLY A 18 -14.76 16.03 2.53
N ALA A 19 -13.70 15.27 2.77
CA ALA A 19 -12.68 14.97 1.76
C ALA A 19 -13.26 14.14 0.61
N LEU A 20 -14.07 13.12 0.91
CA LEU A 20 -14.74 12.29 -0.10
C LEU A 20 -15.69 13.11 -0.98
N GLY A 21 -16.46 14.02 -0.38
CA GLY A 21 -17.33 14.93 -1.13
C GLY A 21 -16.57 15.83 -2.10
N ARG A 22 -15.32 16.22 -1.79
CA ARG A 22 -14.48 17.03 -2.67
C ARG A 22 -13.95 16.28 -3.89
N ILE A 23 -13.77 14.96 -3.78
CA ILE A 23 -13.28 14.12 -4.88
C ILE A 23 -14.42 13.41 -5.65
N GLY A 24 -15.67 13.55 -5.18
CA GLY A 24 -16.84 12.95 -5.83
C GLY A 24 -17.04 11.46 -5.54
N GLU A 25 -16.34 10.90 -4.54
CA GLU A 25 -16.35 9.45 -4.24
C GLU A 25 -16.86 9.18 -2.81
N PRO A 26 -18.17 9.38 -2.53
CA PRO A 26 -18.73 9.32 -1.19
C PRO A 26 -18.72 7.90 -0.57
N SER A 27 -18.59 6.86 -1.38
CA SER A 27 -18.61 5.46 -0.95
C SER A 27 -17.24 4.90 -0.58
N LEU A 28 -16.15 5.64 -0.81
CA LEU A 28 -14.80 5.15 -0.56
C LEU A 28 -14.59 4.91 0.94
N ARG A 29 -14.14 3.71 1.30
CA ARG A 29 -13.83 3.35 2.67
C ARG A 29 -12.35 3.63 2.94
N VAL A 30 -12.02 3.91 4.21
CA VAL A 30 -10.61 4.03 4.65
C VAL A 30 -9.82 2.76 4.32
N TYR A 31 -10.47 1.59 4.39
CA TYR A 31 -9.87 0.32 3.99
C TYR A 31 -9.50 0.27 2.50
N ASP A 32 -10.24 0.94 1.62
CA ASP A 32 -9.93 0.99 0.19
C ASP A 32 -8.61 1.74 -0.05
N CYS A 33 -8.36 2.83 0.69
CA CYS A 33 -7.06 3.52 0.67
C CYS A 33 -5.91 2.62 1.17
N ARG A 34 -6.16 1.80 2.19
CA ARG A 34 -5.19 0.84 2.70
C ARG A 34 -4.84 -0.21 1.64
N HIS A 35 -5.83 -0.69 0.89
CA HIS A 35 -5.62 -1.60 -0.24
C HIS A 35 -4.81 -0.94 -1.35
N ALA A 36 -5.18 0.28 -1.75
CA ALA A 36 -4.47 1.02 -2.79
C ALA A 36 -2.99 1.26 -2.43
N ALA A 37 -2.70 1.61 -1.16
CA ALA A 37 -1.34 1.79 -0.68
C ALA A 37 -0.52 0.49 -0.78
N ALA A 38 -1.09 -0.63 -0.33
CA ALA A 38 -0.43 -1.93 -0.39
C ALA A 38 -0.09 -2.33 -1.84
N THR A 39 -1.07 -2.26 -2.76
CA THR A 39 -0.86 -2.57 -4.18
C THR A 39 0.18 -1.64 -4.80
N THR A 40 0.17 -0.35 -4.45
CA THR A 40 1.13 0.63 -4.99
C THR A 40 2.56 0.30 -4.55
N TRP A 41 2.77 -0.01 -3.26
CA TRP A 41 4.11 -0.36 -2.76
C TRP A 41 4.63 -1.68 -3.33
N LEU A 42 3.75 -2.67 -3.48
CA LEU A 42 4.11 -3.94 -4.10
C LEU A 42 4.53 -3.76 -5.56
N ARG A 43 3.76 -3.01 -6.34
CA ARG A 43 4.10 -2.68 -7.75
C ARG A 43 5.38 -1.85 -7.87
N ALA A 44 5.69 -1.04 -6.86
CA ALA A 44 6.95 -0.31 -6.79
C ALA A 44 8.16 -1.20 -6.41
N GLY A 45 7.96 -2.49 -6.15
CA GLY A 45 9.00 -3.44 -5.77
C GLY A 45 9.46 -3.33 -4.32
N VAL A 46 8.65 -2.73 -3.44
CA VAL A 46 8.97 -2.66 -2.01
C VAL A 46 8.95 -4.09 -1.43
N PRO A 47 9.97 -4.51 -0.67
CA PRO A 47 10.00 -5.86 -0.10
C PRO A 47 8.77 -6.19 0.75
N LEU A 48 8.23 -7.40 0.61
CA LEU A 48 7.00 -7.85 1.30
C LEU A 48 7.04 -7.61 2.80
N GLY A 49 8.18 -7.87 3.45
CA GLY A 49 8.38 -7.63 4.88
C GLY A 49 8.25 -6.16 5.28
N GLU A 50 8.75 -5.24 4.44
CA GLU A 50 8.64 -3.80 4.68
C GLU A 50 7.21 -3.30 4.45
N VAL A 51 6.53 -3.80 3.42
CA VAL A 51 5.10 -3.50 3.18
C VAL A 51 4.26 -3.99 4.38
N ALA A 52 4.48 -5.23 4.84
CA ALA A 52 3.77 -5.81 5.97
C ALA A 52 4.00 -5.01 7.26
N ARG A 53 5.26 -4.63 7.54
CA ARG A 53 5.63 -3.78 8.67
C ARG A 53 4.95 -2.42 8.64
N ARG A 54 4.91 -1.73 7.48
CA ARG A 54 4.23 -0.43 7.31
C ARG A 54 2.72 -0.54 7.51
N LEU A 55 2.14 -1.65 7.08
CA LEU A 55 0.72 -1.91 7.29
C LEU A 55 0.45 -2.32 8.75
N GLY A 56 1.40 -2.92 9.45
CA GLY A 56 1.19 -3.50 10.78
C GLY A 56 0.47 -4.85 10.71
N HIS A 57 0.70 -5.61 9.63
CA HIS A 57 0.18 -6.95 9.40
C HIS A 57 1.33 -7.97 9.38
N SER A 58 1.01 -9.26 9.51
CA SER A 58 1.99 -10.32 9.23
C SER A 58 2.23 -10.46 7.72
N VAL A 59 3.39 -11.01 7.35
CA VAL A 59 3.76 -11.24 5.94
C VAL A 59 2.84 -12.28 5.31
N GLU A 60 2.42 -13.29 6.07
CA GLU A 60 1.52 -14.35 5.62
C GLU A 60 0.15 -13.78 5.21
N LEU A 61 -0.40 -12.87 6.02
CA LEU A 61 -1.66 -12.21 5.71
C LEU A 61 -1.55 -11.29 4.49
N LEU A 62 -0.39 -10.65 4.31
CA LEU A 62 -0.10 -9.83 3.15
C LEU A 62 -0.06 -10.67 1.87
N VAL A 63 0.66 -11.78 1.87
CA VAL A 63 0.74 -12.71 0.74
C VAL A 63 -0.64 -13.27 0.40
N ALA A 64 -1.39 -13.77 1.39
CA ALA A 64 -2.75 -14.29 1.18
C ALA A 64 -3.71 -13.27 0.54
N THR A 65 -3.51 -11.97 0.79
CA THR A 65 -4.40 -10.90 0.30
C THR A 65 -3.94 -10.31 -1.04
N TYR A 66 -2.63 -10.28 -1.32
CA TYR A 66 -2.06 -9.50 -2.43
C TYR A 66 -1.24 -10.28 -3.45
N VAL A 67 -1.21 -11.62 -3.39
CA VAL A 67 -0.53 -12.45 -4.40
C VAL A 67 -0.95 -12.11 -5.83
N GLY A 68 -2.24 -11.80 -6.07
CA GLY A 68 -2.71 -11.38 -7.40
C GLY A 68 -2.19 -10.02 -7.88
N ALA A 69 -1.68 -9.15 -6.98
CA ALA A 69 -1.05 -7.90 -7.37
C ALA A 69 0.39 -8.09 -7.90
N ILE A 70 0.95 -9.29 -7.73
CA ILE A 70 2.32 -9.68 -8.12
C ILE A 70 2.30 -10.42 -9.47
N GLU A 71 1.12 -10.79 -10.01
CA GLU A 71 1.01 -11.37 -11.35
C GLU A 71 1.62 -10.42 -12.40
N GLY A 72 2.56 -10.95 -13.20
CA GLY A 72 3.30 -10.22 -14.23
C GLY A 72 4.73 -9.81 -13.84
N ASP A 73 5.15 -9.99 -12.58
CA ASP A 73 6.48 -9.57 -12.10
C ASP A 73 7.59 -10.62 -12.35
N GLU A 74 7.26 -11.78 -12.96
CA GLU A 74 8.20 -12.88 -13.17
C GLU A 74 9.38 -12.48 -14.08
N ALA A 75 9.10 -11.76 -15.17
CA ALA A 75 10.15 -11.32 -16.10
C ALA A 75 11.11 -10.33 -15.44
N LEU A 76 10.59 -9.36 -14.68
CA LEU A 76 11.40 -8.37 -13.95
C LEU A 76 12.16 -9.02 -12.79
N ALA A 77 11.54 -9.97 -12.09
CA ALA A 77 12.21 -10.75 -11.04
C ALA A 77 13.37 -11.55 -11.62
N ASN A 78 13.16 -12.25 -12.74
CA ASN A 78 14.21 -13.00 -13.43
C ASN A 78 15.33 -12.09 -13.94
N GLU A 79 15.01 -10.91 -14.49
CA GLU A 79 16.01 -9.91 -14.89
C GLU A 79 16.89 -9.48 -13.70
N ARG A 80 16.28 -9.15 -12.55
CA ARG A 80 17.03 -8.79 -11.33
C ARG A 80 17.89 -9.94 -10.81
N ILE A 81 17.39 -11.17 -10.87
CA ILE A 81 18.15 -12.37 -10.49
C ILE A 81 19.35 -12.55 -11.43
N GLN A 82 19.13 -12.45 -12.75
CA GLN A 82 20.19 -12.58 -13.76
C GLN A 82 21.23 -11.47 -13.62
N ALA A 83 20.84 -10.22 -13.34
CA ALA A 83 21.77 -9.13 -13.10
C ALA A 83 22.67 -9.38 -11.87
N THR A 84 22.12 -10.03 -10.83
CA THR A 84 22.85 -10.32 -9.60
C THR A 84 23.78 -11.54 -9.75
N ILE A 85 23.31 -12.60 -10.41
CA ILE A 85 24.07 -13.85 -10.60
C ILE A 85 25.07 -13.73 -11.78
N GLY A 86 24.72 -12.98 -12.82
CA GLY A 86 25.51 -12.80 -14.03
C GLY A 86 26.66 -11.80 -13.92
N GLY A 87 26.76 -11.06 -12.81
CA GLY A 87 27.68 -9.93 -12.67
C GLY A 87 28.49 -9.90 -11.36
N GLN A 88 29.34 -10.91 -11.15
CA GLN A 88 30.62 -10.77 -10.43
C GLN A 88 31.67 -11.70 -11.07
N ARG A 89 32.17 -11.30 -12.24
CA ARG A 89 33.48 -11.70 -12.75
C ARG A 89 34.13 -10.49 -13.42
#